data_AF-A0A2A4N6V9-F1
#
_entry.id   AF-A0A2A4N6V9-F1
#
_cell.length_a   1.000
_cell.length_b   1.000
_cell.length_c   1.000
_cell.angle_alpha   90.00
_cell.angle_beta   90.00
_cell.angle_gamma   90.00
#
_symmetry.space_group_name_H-M   'P 1'
#
loop_
_entity.id
_entity.type
_entity.pdbx_description
1 polymer ?
#
loop_
_entity_poly.entity_id
_entity_poly.type
_entity_poly.pdbx_seq_one_letter_code
_entity_poly.pdbx_strand_id
1 'polypeptide(L)' 'MNKYDLMAISTETAGKLLQGEFKTIEDLEDYQSSVDNNNLVQILYRTVKNTNREEDVCIIETIFIDE' A
#
# COMPACT_ATOMS: atom_id res chain seq x y z
N MET A 1 6.79 -5.54 18.53
CA MET A 1 6.74 -4.11 18.19
C MET A 1 6.09 -4.05 16.81
N ASN A 2 4.90 -3.48 16.67
CA ASN A 2 4.25 -3.36 15.37
C ASN A 2 5.04 -2.32 14.58
N LYS A 3 5.80 -2.76 13.58
CA LYS A 3 6.54 -1.89 12.68
C LYS A 3 5.56 -1.38 11.64
N TYR A 4 5.54 -0.06 11.47
CA TYR A 4 4.84 0.58 10.37
C TYR A 4 5.88 0.93 9.31
N ASP A 5 5.50 0.74 8.05
CA ASP A 5 6.30 1.08 6.89
C ASP A 5 5.55 2.13 6.06
N LEU A 6 6.31 2.99 5.39
CA LEU A 6 5.80 4.10 4.60
C LEU A 6 6.23 3.91 3.15
N MET A 7 5.27 3.97 2.22
CA MET A 7 5.51 3.82 0.79
C MET A 7 4.94 5.03 0.05
N ALA A 8 5.75 5.62 -0.82
CA ALA A 8 5.29 6.64 -1.74
C ALA A 8 4.72 5.97 -3.00
N ILE A 9 3.51 6.34 -3.37
CA ILE A 9 2.82 5.87 -4.56
C ILE A 9 2.36 7.05 -5.42
N SER A 10 2.16 6.83 -6.71
CA SER A 10 1.58 7.85 -7.58
C SER A 10 0.10 8.07 -7.24
N THR A 11 -0.43 9.22 -7.64
CA THR A 11 -1.88 9.48 -7.52
C THR A 11 -2.72 8.45 -8.29
N GLU A 12 -2.23 7.97 -9.44
CA GLU A 12 -2.89 6.92 -10.23
C GLU A 12 -2.96 5.61 -9.45
N THR A 13 -1.84 5.16 -8.89
CA THR A 13 -1.76 3.96 -8.06
C THR A 13 -2.67 4.06 -6.84
N ALA A 14 -2.73 5.23 -6.19
CA ALA A 14 -3.64 5.48 -5.07
C ALA A 14 -5.11 5.34 -5.48
N GLY A 15 -5.48 5.85 -6.67
CA GLY A 15 -6.83 5.70 -7.22
C GLY A 15 -7.21 4.24 -7.44
N LYS A 16 -6.32 3.44 -8.05
CA LYS A 16 -6.53 2.00 -8.27
C LYS A 16 -6.60 1.20 -6.97
N LEU A 17 -5.78 1.56 -5.99
CA LEU A 17 -5.83 0.99 -4.65
C LEU A 17 -7.20 1.21 -4.00
N LEU A 18 -7.72 2.44 -4.04
CA LEU A 18 -9.04 2.76 -3.47
C LEU A 18 -10.20 2.06 -4.20
N GLN A 19 -10.01 1.70 -5.46
CA GLN A 19 -10.96 0.90 -6.24
C GLN A 19 -10.87 -0.61 -5.96
N GLY A 20 -9.87 -1.06 -5.18
CA GLY A 20 -9.66 -2.46 -4.87
C GLY A 20 -9.09 -3.28 -6.03
N GLU A 21 -8.36 -2.65 -6.96
CA GLU A 21 -7.78 -3.36 -8.11
C GLU A 21 -6.61 -4.29 -7.73
N PHE A 22 -5.93 -4.02 -6.61
CA PHE A 22 -4.81 -4.83 -6.12
C PHE A 22 -5.29 -5.88 -5.13
N LYS A 23 -4.83 -7.13 -5.31
CA LYS A 23 -5.17 -8.24 -4.40
C LYS A 23 -4.14 -8.42 -3.31
N THR A 24 -2.88 -8.07 -3.58
CA THR A 24 -1.78 -8.15 -2.61
C THR A 24 -0.97 -6.85 -2.57
N ILE A 25 -0.10 -6.73 -1.58
CA ILE A 25 0.81 -5.58 -1.49
C ILE A 25 1.88 -5.65 -2.58
N GLU A 26 2.29 -6.86 -2.98
CA GLU A 26 3.24 -7.10 -4.08
C GLU A 26 2.65 -6.67 -5.42
N ASP A 27 1.36 -6.94 -5.69
CA ASP A 27 0.68 -6.45 -6.89
C ASP A 27 0.73 -4.91 -6.98
N LEU A 28 0.57 -4.23 -5.84
CA LEU A 28 0.65 -2.79 -5.73
C LEU A 28 2.08 -2.27 -5.93
N GLU A 29 3.07 -2.91 -5.29
CA GLU A 29 4.49 -2.55 -5.42
C GLU A 29 4.98 -2.71 -6.87
N ASP A 30 4.64 -3.83 -7.51
CA ASP A 30 4.99 -4.11 -8.89
C ASP A 30 4.39 -3.07 -9.83
N TYR A 31 3.11 -2.74 -9.68
CA TYR A 31 2.47 -1.71 -10.47
C TYR A 31 3.10 -0.33 -10.21
N GLN A 32 3.28 0.06 -8.95
CA GLN A 32 3.89 1.34 -8.58
C GLN A 32 5.29 1.50 -9.18
N SER A 33 6.09 0.43 -9.21
CA SER A 33 7.45 0.45 -9.77
C SER A 33 7.48 0.79 -11.28
N SER A 34 6.36 0.58 -11.97
CA SER A 34 6.20 0.83 -13.41
C SER A 34 5.60 2.20 -13.74
N VAL A 35 5.11 2.93 -12.74
CA VAL A 35 4.39 4.21 -12.92
C VAL A 35 5.30 5.38 -12.55
N ASP A 36 5.16 6.48 -13.30
CA ASP A 36 5.95 7.69 -13.08
C ASP A 36 5.55 8.39 -11.76
N ASN A 37 6.54 8.86 -11.01
CA ASN A 37 6.38 9.32 -9.62
C ASN A 37 5.92 10.78 -9.49
N ASN A 38 5.06 11.25 -10.39
CA ASN A 38 4.53 12.60 -10.33
C ASN A 38 3.34 12.67 -9.34
N ASN A 39 3.42 13.59 -8.36
CA ASN A 39 2.49 13.76 -7.24
C ASN A 39 2.39 12.51 -6.33
N LEU A 40 3.24 12.50 -5.31
CA LEU A 40 3.41 11.38 -4.39
C LEU A 40 2.35 11.40 -3.28
N VAL A 41 1.45 10.44 -3.32
CA VAL A 41 0.62 10.03 -2.19
C VAL A 41 1.48 9.11 -1.31
N GLN A 42 1.37 9.21 0.01
CA GLN A 42 2.05 8.29 0.90
C GLN A 42 1.07 7.35 1.58
N ILE A 43 1.39 6.07 1.64
CA ILE A 43 0.62 5.08 2.39
C ILE A 43 1.42 4.59 3.59
N LEU A 44 0.77 4.60 4.76
CA LEU A 44 1.25 3.94 5.97
C LEU A 44 0.61 2.56 6.05
N TYR A 45 1.42 1.52 6.15
CA TYR A 45 0.94 0.16 6.27
C TYR A 45 1.74 -0.63 7.28
N ARG A 46 1.21 -1.78 7.69
CA ARG A 46 1.90 -2.76 8.51
C ARG A 46 1.54 -4.16 8.08
N THR A 47 2.49 -5.06 8.26
CA THR A 47 2.25 -6.50 8.11
C THR A 47 2.01 -7.13 9.47
N VAL A 48 0.96 -7.93 9.59
CA VAL A 48 0.67 -8.70 10.79
C VAL A 48 0.40 -10.15 10.50
N LYS A 49 0.93 -11.02 11.36
CA LYS A 49 0.64 -12.44 11.30
C LYS A 49 -0.80 -12.71 11.75
N ASN A 50 -1.61 -13.26 10.86
CA ASN A 50 -2.91 -13.82 11.18
C ASN A 50 -2.73 -15.20 11.83
N THR A 51 -2.89 -15.26 13.14
CA THR A 51 -2.68 -16.50 13.92
C THR A 51 -3.69 -17.60 13.61
N ASN A 52 -4.84 -17.28 13.01
CA ASN A 52 -5.86 -18.27 12.66
C ASN A 52 -5.56 -18.99 11.35
N ARG A 53 -4.79 -18.37 10.45
CA ARG A 53 -4.51 -18.87 9.11
C ARG A 53 -3.01 -19.06 8.82
N GLU A 54 -2.16 -18.74 9.80
CA GLU A 54 -0.70 -18.77 9.69
C GLU A 54 -0.14 -17.98 8.50
N GLU A 55 -0.86 -16.95 8.06
CA GLU A 55 -0.50 -16.09 6.93
C GLU A 55 -0.16 -14.68 7.41
N ASP A 56 0.69 -13.97 6.67
CA ASP A 56 0.95 -12.55 6.89
C ASP A 56 -0.08 -11.72 6.12
N VAL A 57 -0.68 -10.75 6.80
CA VAL A 57 -1.69 -9.84 6.25
C VAL A 57 -1.14 -8.42 6.26
N CYS A 58 -1.12 -7.80 5.08
CA CYS A 58 -0.82 -6.38 4.95
C CYS A 58 -2.09 -5.56 5.24
N ILE A 59 -1.96 -4.55 6.11
CA ILE A 59 -3.02 -3.62 6.46
C ILE A 59 -2.55 -2.21 6.14
N ILE A 60 -3.25 -1.54 5.24
CA ILE A 60 -3.08 -0.11 4.98
C ILE A 60 -3.86 0.64 6.05
N GLU A 61 -3.16 1.46 6.82
CA GLU A 61 -3.68 2.16 8.00
C GLU A 61 -4.06 3.60 7.67
N THR A 62 -3.29 4.27 6.81
CA THR A 62 -3.56 5.66 6.44
C THR A 62 -3.01 5.95 5.05
N ILE A 63 -3.71 6.82 4.33
CA ILE A 63 -3.29 7.39 3.05
C ILE A 63 -3.15 8.90 3.26
N PHE A 64 -1.97 9.45 3.00
CA PHE A 64 -1.66 10.87 3.05
C PHE A 64 -1.70 11.45 1.65
N ILE A 65 -2.58 12.41 1.44
CA ILE A 65 -2.74 13.15 0.19
C ILE A 65 -2.33 14.59 0.52
N ASP A 66 -1.30 15.09 -0.17
CA ASP A 66 -0.87 16.48 -0.08
C ASP A 66 -1.67 17.26 -1.14
N GLU A 67 -2.61 18.10 -0.70
CA GLU A 67 -3.45 18.97 -1.56
C GLU A 67 -2.93 20.42 -1.58
#